data_AF-C0XPY5-F1
#
_entry.id   AF-C0XPY5-F1
#
_cell.length_a   1.000
_cell.length_b   1.000
_cell.length_c   1.000
_cell.angle_alpha   90.00
_cell.angle_beta   90.00
_cell.angle_gamma   90.00
#
_symmetry.space_group_name_H-M   'P 1'
#
loop_
_entity.id
_entity.type
_entity.pdbx_description
1 polymer ?
#
loop_
_entity_poly.entity_id
_entity_poly.type
_entity_poly.pdbx_seq_one_letter_code
_entity_poly.pdbx_strand_id
1 'polypeptide(L)'
;MNITTTRKATAGFFALAALGLAACSPPNQVDSGNKVDTATSQNPDSLAGSGHETPASATRANVVEASQANATPTPVAAGELPTLINCGTATGNEPERLVLSCEDGNDFIENITWNEWSDEIASGTGTRVTLDPDRRVEGTQVILGNPEVIEGTFVFTTVSVDGTSINPESNY
;
A
#
# COMPACT_ATOMS: atom_id res chain seq x y z
N MET A 1 -11.43 47.69 49.49
CA MET A 1 -10.92 48.65 48.48
C MET A 1 -11.92 48.73 47.34
N ASN A 2 -12.40 49.93 47.03
CA ASN A 2 -13.40 50.23 46.01
C ASN A 2 -12.81 50.27 44.58
N ILE A 3 -13.59 49.71 43.66
CA ILE A 3 -13.80 49.95 42.21
C ILE A 3 -13.03 51.13 41.58
N THR A 4 -12.44 50.95 40.37
CA THR A 4 -12.83 51.66 39.10
C THR A 4 -12.00 51.20 37.87
N THR A 5 -12.76 50.90 36.82
CA THR A 5 -12.56 50.65 35.38
C THR A 5 -11.50 51.45 34.62
N THR A 6 -10.89 50.88 33.56
CA THR A 6 -10.86 51.52 32.22
C THR A 6 -10.70 50.48 31.09
N ARG A 7 -11.61 50.53 30.10
CA ARG A 7 -11.54 49.82 28.83
C ARG A 7 -10.66 50.60 27.85
N LYS A 8 -9.87 49.93 27.01
CA LYS A 8 -9.50 50.44 25.68
C LYS A 8 -9.70 49.36 24.64
N ALA A 9 -10.73 49.57 23.82
CA ALA A 9 -10.90 48.90 22.54
C ALA A 9 -9.88 49.48 21.54
N THR A 10 -9.28 48.63 20.72
CA THR A 10 -8.70 49.04 19.44
C THR A 10 -9.13 48.03 18.39
N ALA A 11 -9.63 48.57 17.29
CA ALA A 11 -10.28 47.88 16.20
C ALA A 11 -9.28 47.26 15.23
N GLY A 12 -9.68 46.12 14.67
CA GLY A 12 -9.62 45.75 13.25
C GLY A 12 -8.30 45.86 12.48
N PHE A 13 -7.83 44.70 12.01
CA PHE A 13 -7.29 44.55 10.66
C PHE A 13 -7.71 43.18 10.11
N PHE A 14 -8.62 43.17 9.13
CA PHE A 14 -8.82 42.02 8.25
C PHE A 14 -7.72 42.05 7.19
N ALA A 15 -6.85 41.05 7.19
CA ALA A 15 -5.98 40.75 6.06
C ALA A 15 -6.42 39.41 5.47
N LEU A 16 -7.27 39.47 4.44
CA LEU A 16 -7.53 38.33 3.56
C LEU A 16 -6.28 38.09 2.73
N ALA A 17 -5.39 37.22 3.19
CA ALA A 17 -4.31 36.70 2.38
C ALA A 17 -4.86 35.54 1.54
N ALA A 18 -5.26 35.83 0.31
CA ALA A 18 -5.44 34.80 -0.71
C ALA A 18 -4.05 34.22 -1.04
N LEU A 19 -3.71 33.09 -0.42
CA LEU A 19 -2.57 32.29 -0.82
C LEU A 19 -2.93 31.61 -2.15
N GLY A 20 -2.53 32.27 -3.25
CA GLY A 20 -2.44 31.60 -4.53
C GLY A 20 -1.44 30.46 -4.39
N LEU A 21 -1.93 29.22 -4.51
CA LEU A 21 -1.09 28.06 -4.79
C LEU A 21 -0.49 28.29 -6.17
N ALA A 22 0.63 29.01 -6.23
CA ALA A 22 1.52 28.97 -7.37
C ALA A 22 1.86 27.49 -7.55
N ALA A 23 1.30 26.89 -8.60
CA ALA A 23 1.61 25.54 -8.99
C ALA A 23 3.14 25.41 -9.03
N CYS A 24 3.68 24.54 -8.20
CA CYS A 24 5.08 24.15 -8.21
C CYS A 24 5.37 23.45 -9.55
N SER A 25 5.61 24.22 -10.60
CA SER A 25 6.32 23.73 -11.79
C SER A 25 7.81 23.86 -11.48
N PRO A 26 8.57 22.75 -11.42
CA PRO A 26 9.98 22.78 -11.10
C PRO A 26 10.72 23.76 -12.03
N PRO A 27 11.58 24.64 -11.50
CA PRO A 27 12.38 25.51 -12.35
C PRO A 27 13.23 24.62 -13.27
N ASN A 28 13.08 24.83 -14.58
CA ASN A 28 13.66 24.06 -15.70
C ASN A 28 12.86 22.86 -16.25
N GLN A 29 11.56 22.77 -15.99
CA GLN A 29 10.74 21.87 -16.81
C GLN A 29 10.60 22.45 -18.23
N VAL A 30 11.16 21.76 -19.22
CA VAL A 30 10.99 22.08 -20.64
C VAL A 30 10.06 21.00 -21.21
N ASP A 31 8.78 21.30 -21.30
CA ASP A 31 7.83 20.39 -21.94
C ASP A 31 8.17 20.27 -23.43
N SER A 32 8.33 19.04 -23.90
CA SER A 32 8.42 18.78 -25.33
C SER A 32 7.07 19.06 -25.99
N GLY A 33 7.07 19.93 -27.01
CA GLY A 33 5.90 20.18 -27.86
C GLY A 33 5.50 18.98 -28.72
N ASN A 34 6.35 17.95 -28.81
CA ASN A 34 6.05 16.71 -29.52
C ASN A 34 5.26 15.78 -28.61
N LYS A 35 3.98 15.56 -28.95
CA LYS A 35 3.16 14.51 -28.34
C LYS A 35 3.29 13.25 -29.18
N VAL A 36 3.66 12.13 -28.55
CA VAL A 36 3.65 10.82 -29.20
C VAL A 36 2.30 10.17 -28.95
N ASP A 37 1.60 9.81 -30.03
CA ASP A 37 0.30 9.14 -29.98
C ASP A 37 0.53 7.63 -29.85
N THR A 38 0.68 7.15 -28.62
CA THR A 38 0.97 5.72 -28.34
C THR A 38 -0.31 4.88 -28.23
N ALA A 39 -1.50 5.48 -28.41
CA ALA A 39 -2.76 4.76 -28.40
C ALA A 39 -2.93 3.94 -29.68
N THR A 40 -2.46 2.69 -29.67
CA THR A 40 -2.70 1.75 -30.77
C THR A 40 -3.94 0.92 -30.46
N SER A 41 -5.00 1.05 -31.26
CA SER A 41 -6.15 0.16 -31.16
C SER A 41 -5.78 -1.24 -31.64
N GLN A 42 -6.07 -2.26 -30.84
CA GLN A 42 -5.87 -3.66 -31.22
C GLN A 42 -6.97 -4.08 -32.22
N ASN A 43 -6.58 -4.73 -33.32
CA ASN A 43 -7.53 -5.30 -34.27
C ASN A 43 -7.94 -6.71 -33.76
N PRO A 44 -9.21 -6.92 -33.37
CA PRO A 44 -9.67 -8.20 -32.84
C PRO A 44 -9.59 -9.36 -33.85
N ASP A 45 -9.48 -9.04 -35.15
CA ASP A 45 -9.38 -10.01 -36.25
C ASP A 45 -7.93 -10.25 -36.72
N SER A 46 -6.92 -9.74 -36.01
CA SER A 46 -5.51 -9.95 -36.39
C SER A 46 -5.01 -11.39 -36.19
N LEU A 47 -5.85 -12.26 -35.63
CA LEU A 47 -5.57 -13.69 -35.51
C LEU A 47 -6.02 -14.41 -36.79
N ALA A 48 -5.07 -15.04 -37.49
CA ALA A 48 -5.36 -15.87 -38.65
C ALA A 48 -6.17 -17.11 -38.21
N GLY A 49 -7.50 -17.04 -38.36
CA GLY A 49 -8.40 -18.16 -38.08
C GLY A 49 -9.89 -17.88 -38.24
N SER A 50 -10.32 -16.61 -38.30
CA SER A 50 -11.72 -16.23 -38.47
C SER A 50 -12.09 -16.04 -39.94
N GLY A 51 -12.31 -17.14 -40.64
CA GLY A 51 -12.98 -17.10 -41.94
C GLY A 51 -13.55 -18.45 -42.32
N HIS A 52 -14.84 -18.68 -42.03
CA HIS A 52 -15.83 -19.07 -43.04
C HIS A 52 -17.23 -19.22 -42.43
N GLU A 53 -18.24 -18.80 -43.19
CA GLU A 53 -19.67 -18.89 -42.86
C GLU A 53 -20.21 -20.35 -42.91
N THR A 54 -21.23 -20.57 -42.09
CA THR A 54 -22.14 -21.72 -41.73
C THR A 54 -22.64 -22.61 -42.91
N PRO A 55 -23.24 -23.83 -42.77
CA PRO A 55 -23.67 -24.64 -41.59
C PRO A 55 -23.24 -26.14 -41.59
N ALA A 56 -23.07 -26.75 -40.41
CA ALA A 56 -23.41 -28.17 -40.19
C ALA A 56 -23.47 -28.48 -38.70
N SER A 57 -24.51 -29.21 -38.30
CA SER A 57 -24.70 -29.78 -36.97
C SER A 57 -23.43 -30.43 -36.43
N ALA A 58 -22.93 -29.90 -35.32
CA ALA A 58 -22.22 -30.68 -34.32
C ALA A 58 -22.65 -30.13 -32.96
N THR A 59 -23.47 -30.89 -32.24
CA THR A 59 -23.66 -30.69 -30.80
C THR A 59 -22.29 -30.81 -30.13
N ARG A 60 -21.63 -29.68 -29.88
CA ARG A 60 -20.57 -29.58 -28.89
C ARG A 60 -21.25 -29.16 -27.60
N ALA A 61 -21.54 -30.17 -26.79
CA ALA A 61 -21.75 -29.97 -25.37
C ALA A 61 -20.52 -29.24 -24.80
N ASN A 62 -20.75 -28.47 -23.73
CA ASN A 62 -19.75 -27.88 -22.84
C ASN A 62 -18.81 -26.82 -23.45
N VAL A 63 -19.37 -25.65 -23.73
CA VAL A 63 -18.65 -24.36 -23.60
C VAL A 63 -19.44 -23.47 -22.63
N VAL A 64 -19.59 -23.94 -21.39
CA VAL A 64 -20.09 -23.12 -20.27
C VAL A 64 -18.94 -22.68 -19.34
N GLU A 65 -17.71 -23.11 -19.61
CA GLU A 65 -16.59 -22.93 -18.69
C GLU A 65 -15.44 -22.12 -19.29
N ALA A 66 -15.73 -20.90 -19.73
CA ALA A 66 -14.68 -19.90 -20.03
C ALA A 66 -15.12 -18.48 -19.67
N SER A 67 -16.06 -18.34 -18.73
CA SER A 67 -16.56 -17.03 -18.25
C SER A 67 -15.85 -16.52 -16.99
N GLN A 68 -14.87 -17.26 -16.44
CA GLN A 68 -14.29 -16.96 -15.12
C GLN A 68 -12.83 -16.46 -15.12
N ALA A 69 -12.26 -16.09 -16.27
CA ALA A 69 -10.89 -15.53 -16.31
C ALA A 69 -10.84 -14.00 -16.35
N ASN A 70 -11.95 -13.33 -16.06
CA ASN A 70 -11.94 -11.89 -15.76
C ASN A 70 -12.56 -11.71 -14.38
N ALA A 71 -11.91 -12.30 -13.37
CA ALA A 71 -12.16 -11.92 -11.98
C ALA A 71 -11.86 -10.42 -11.90
N THR A 72 -12.94 -9.63 -11.89
CA THR A 72 -12.85 -8.26 -11.41
C THR A 72 -12.21 -8.36 -10.03
N PRO A 73 -11.09 -7.67 -9.75
CA PRO A 73 -10.49 -7.73 -8.42
C PRO A 73 -11.60 -7.45 -7.43
N THR A 74 -11.87 -8.41 -6.55
CA THR A 74 -12.88 -8.24 -5.52
C THR A 74 -12.48 -6.98 -4.77
N PRO A 75 -13.29 -5.91 -4.81
CA PRO A 75 -12.97 -4.72 -4.06
C PRO A 75 -12.92 -5.13 -2.59
N VAL A 76 -11.81 -4.80 -1.92
CA VAL A 76 -11.72 -4.95 -0.48
C VAL A 76 -12.90 -4.22 0.15
N ALA A 77 -13.55 -4.81 1.14
CA ALA A 77 -14.68 -4.15 1.76
C ALA A 77 -14.21 -2.81 2.35
N ALA A 78 -15.02 -1.75 2.17
CA ALA A 78 -14.66 -0.45 2.71
C ALA A 78 -14.49 -0.54 4.24
N GLY A 79 -13.29 -0.17 4.73
CA GLY A 79 -12.93 -0.25 6.15
C GLY A 79 -12.25 -1.56 6.57
N GLU A 80 -11.95 -2.47 5.64
CA GLU A 80 -11.11 -3.63 5.91
C GLU A 80 -9.64 -3.22 6.01
N LEU A 81 -8.97 -3.65 7.09
CA LEU A 81 -7.57 -3.33 7.34
C LEU A 81 -6.67 -4.48 6.88
N PRO A 82 -5.55 -4.18 6.21
CA PRO A 82 -4.61 -5.19 5.77
C PRO A 82 -4.04 -5.92 6.98
N THR A 83 -3.82 -7.21 6.80
CA THR A 83 -3.14 -8.06 7.78
C THR A 83 -1.67 -8.20 7.41
N LEU A 84 -0.89 -8.86 8.27
CA LEU A 84 0.49 -9.19 7.97
C LEU A 84 0.70 -10.70 7.95
N ILE A 85 1.30 -11.19 6.87
CA ILE A 85 1.85 -12.55 6.79
C ILE A 85 3.32 -12.46 7.20
N ASN A 86 3.73 -13.27 8.18
CA ASN A 86 5.10 -13.33 8.66
C ASN A 86 5.56 -14.79 8.70
N CYS A 87 6.52 -15.14 7.86
CA CYS A 87 7.03 -16.49 7.68
C CYS A 87 5.91 -17.49 7.31
N GLY A 88 5.14 -17.12 6.29
CA GLY A 88 4.00 -17.91 5.78
C GLY A 88 2.78 -17.98 6.70
N THR A 89 2.80 -17.34 7.87
CA THR A 89 1.67 -17.36 8.82
C THR A 89 1.01 -16.00 8.89
N ALA A 90 -0.32 -15.95 8.72
CA ALA A 90 -1.08 -14.74 8.97
C ALA A 90 -1.07 -14.42 10.48
N THR A 91 -0.53 -13.25 10.84
CA THR A 91 -0.39 -12.78 12.23
C THR A 91 -1.55 -11.91 12.70
N GLY A 92 -2.49 -11.58 11.80
CA GLY A 92 -3.62 -10.69 12.07
C GLY A 92 -3.23 -9.21 11.96
N ASN A 93 -3.97 -8.37 12.68
CA ASN A 93 -3.69 -6.94 12.82
C ASN A 93 -2.89 -6.70 14.10
N GLU A 94 -1.95 -5.76 14.05
CA GLU A 94 -1.17 -5.30 15.21
C GLU A 94 -0.44 -6.41 16.01
N PRO A 95 0.38 -7.27 15.37
CA PRO A 95 1.12 -8.30 16.08
C PRO A 95 2.17 -7.70 17.03
N GLU A 96 2.35 -8.31 18.20
CA GLU A 96 3.37 -7.90 19.18
C GLU A 96 4.78 -8.39 18.84
N ARG A 97 4.90 -9.32 17.88
CA ARG A 97 6.16 -9.92 17.46
C ARG A 97 6.22 -10.08 15.94
N LEU A 98 7.39 -9.78 15.36
CA LEU A 98 7.68 -9.92 13.94
C LEU A 98 9.03 -10.60 13.72
N VAL A 99 9.06 -11.71 12.99
CA VAL A 99 10.31 -12.36 12.55
C VAL A 99 10.87 -11.62 11.33
N LEU A 100 12.15 -11.26 11.37
CA LEU A 100 12.83 -10.54 10.28
C LEU A 100 13.64 -11.48 9.37
N SER A 101 13.99 -12.68 9.86
CA SER A 101 14.68 -13.76 9.13
C SER A 101 13.87 -15.05 9.26
N CYS A 102 13.14 -15.44 8.22
CA CYS A 102 12.32 -16.65 8.27
C CYS A 102 13.12 -17.95 8.13
N GLU A 103 14.38 -17.89 7.70
CA GLU A 103 15.28 -19.04 7.57
C GLU A 103 15.53 -19.72 8.92
N ASP A 104 15.89 -18.91 9.92
CA ASP A 104 16.39 -19.37 11.22
C ASP A 104 15.60 -18.82 12.41
N GLY A 105 14.82 -17.75 12.22
CA GLY A 105 14.06 -17.10 13.29
C GLY A 105 14.91 -16.39 14.33
N ASN A 106 16.21 -16.21 14.08
CA ASN A 106 17.16 -15.67 15.06
C ASN A 106 17.18 -14.14 15.13
N ASP A 107 16.52 -13.47 14.18
CA ASP A 107 16.36 -12.02 14.16
C ASP A 107 14.87 -11.66 14.10
N PHE A 108 14.39 -10.95 15.11
CA PHE A 108 12.98 -10.61 15.26
C PHE A 108 12.80 -9.33 16.07
N ILE A 109 11.62 -8.74 16.01
CA ILE A 109 11.20 -7.62 16.84
C ILE A 109 10.09 -8.13 17.76
N GLU A 110 10.16 -7.79 19.04
CA GLU A 110 9.18 -8.13 20.06
C GLU A 110 8.73 -6.88 20.81
N ASN A 111 7.65 -7.01 21.60
CA ASN A 111 7.05 -5.92 22.37
C ASN A 111 6.69 -4.71 21.48
N ILE A 112 6.18 -5.00 20.27
CA ILE A 112 5.81 -3.96 19.31
C ILE A 112 4.59 -3.21 19.84
N THR A 113 4.73 -1.89 19.97
CA THR A 113 3.62 -0.96 20.21
C THR A 113 3.30 -0.26 18.90
N TRP A 114 2.10 -0.47 18.38
CA TRP A 114 1.62 0.18 17.16
C TRP A 114 1.13 1.59 17.46
N ASN A 115 1.55 2.54 16.64
CA ASN A 115 1.11 3.93 16.67
C ASN A 115 0.01 4.19 15.64
N GLU A 116 0.06 3.46 14.52
CA GLU A 116 -0.89 3.53 13.44
C GLU A 116 -1.08 2.16 12.81
N TRP A 117 -2.33 1.83 12.47
CA TRP A 117 -2.67 0.71 11.61
C TRP A 117 -3.85 1.15 10.72
N SER A 118 -3.57 1.41 9.45
CA SER A 118 -4.55 1.87 8.46
C SER A 118 -4.58 0.95 7.23
N ASP A 119 -5.42 1.28 6.27
CA ASP A 119 -5.54 0.59 4.99
C ASP A 119 -4.39 0.88 4.01
N GLU A 120 -3.49 1.80 4.36
CA GLU A 120 -2.33 2.19 3.54
C GLU A 120 -1.00 1.82 4.22
N ILE A 121 -0.92 2.00 5.54
CA ILE A 121 0.32 1.89 6.31
C ILE A 121 0.06 1.40 7.74
N ALA A 122 1.02 0.68 8.31
CA ALA A 122 1.08 0.49 9.75
C ALA A 122 2.46 0.90 10.27
N SER A 123 2.50 1.59 11.41
CA SER A 123 3.74 2.03 12.03
C SER A 123 3.75 1.70 13.51
N GLY A 124 4.89 1.20 13.98
CA GLY A 124 5.07 0.82 15.37
C GLY A 124 6.54 0.86 15.78
N THR A 125 6.76 0.67 17.08
CA THR A 125 8.10 0.62 17.67
C THR A 125 8.20 -0.58 18.59
N GLY A 126 9.32 -1.30 18.55
CA GLY A 126 9.56 -2.45 19.43
C GLY A 126 11.04 -2.62 19.78
N THR A 127 11.37 -3.81 20.27
CA THR A 127 12.75 -4.21 20.59
C THR A 127 13.21 -5.26 19.60
N ARG A 128 14.24 -4.96 18.80
CA ARG A 128 14.88 -5.95 17.93
C ARG A 128 15.80 -6.85 18.74
N VAL A 129 15.70 -8.15 18.53
CA VAL A 129 16.48 -9.19 19.18
C VAL A 129 17.15 -10.01 18.10
N THR A 130 18.48 -10.08 18.16
CA THR A 130 19.30 -10.99 17.36
C THR A 130 19.94 -11.98 18.34
N LEU A 131 19.80 -13.29 18.13
CA LEU A 131 20.27 -14.29 19.10
C LEU A 131 21.77 -14.58 19.01
N ASP A 132 22.38 -14.46 17.82
CA ASP A 132 23.77 -14.83 17.58
C ASP A 132 24.51 -13.79 16.70
N PRO A 133 25.34 -12.90 17.29
CA PRO A 133 25.52 -12.69 18.72
C PRO A 133 24.27 -12.09 19.38
N ASP A 134 24.05 -12.38 20.66
CA ASP A 134 22.94 -11.80 21.43
C ASP A 134 23.04 -10.26 21.43
N ARG A 135 22.06 -9.63 20.81
CA ARG A 135 21.94 -8.18 20.68
C ARG A 135 20.49 -7.78 20.80
N ARG A 136 20.22 -6.82 21.68
CA ARG A 136 18.89 -6.19 21.83
C ARG A 136 19.00 -4.71 21.53
N VAL A 137 18.11 -4.20 20.68
CA VAL A 137 18.01 -2.78 20.34
C VAL A 137 16.58 -2.32 20.57
N GLU A 138 16.38 -1.47 21.56
CA GLU A 138 15.08 -0.85 21.84
C GLU A 138 14.83 0.31 20.88
N GLY A 139 13.55 0.67 20.71
CA GLY A 139 13.17 1.80 19.88
C GLY A 139 13.28 1.53 18.38
N THR A 140 13.37 0.27 17.97
CA THR A 140 13.40 -0.12 16.56
C THR A 140 12.06 0.19 15.92
N GLN A 141 12.08 1.01 14.88
CA GLN A 141 10.88 1.37 14.13
C GLN A 141 10.52 0.28 13.14
N VAL A 142 9.23 -0.03 13.05
CA VAL A 142 8.64 -0.92 12.04
C VAL A 142 7.63 -0.13 11.24
N ILE A 143 7.73 -0.23 9.91
CA ILE A 143 6.76 0.30 8.96
C ILE A 143 6.32 -0.82 8.04
N LEU A 144 5.02 -1.07 7.98
CA LEU A 144 4.38 -1.97 7.02
C LEU A 144 3.65 -1.13 5.97
N GLY A 145 3.69 -1.54 4.71
CA GLY A 145 3.05 -0.79 3.63
C GLY A 145 2.86 -1.61 2.38
N ASN A 146 2.56 -0.91 1.28
CA ASN A 146 2.18 -1.51 -0.01
C ASN A 146 1.13 -2.62 0.16
N PRO A 147 -0.06 -2.28 0.67
CA PRO A 147 -1.08 -3.29 0.90
C PRO A 147 -1.68 -3.77 -0.43
N GLU A 148 -1.79 -5.08 -0.57
CA GLU A 148 -2.28 -5.74 -1.79
C GLU A 148 -3.26 -6.87 -1.44
N VAL A 149 -4.09 -7.25 -2.42
CA VAL A 149 -4.98 -8.40 -2.28
C VAL A 149 -4.32 -9.63 -2.89
N ILE A 150 -3.86 -10.55 -2.04
CA ILE A 150 -3.23 -11.81 -2.43
C ILE A 150 -4.18 -12.96 -2.10
N GLU A 151 -4.59 -13.71 -3.13
CA GLU A 151 -5.56 -14.83 -2.99
C GLU A 151 -6.86 -14.43 -2.26
N GLY A 152 -7.30 -13.17 -2.44
CA GLY A 152 -8.50 -12.64 -1.78
C GLY A 152 -8.27 -12.12 -0.35
N THR A 153 -7.03 -12.12 0.14
CA THR A 153 -6.66 -11.58 1.46
C THR A 153 -5.95 -10.25 1.30
N PHE A 154 -6.41 -9.22 2.02
CA PHE A 154 -5.75 -7.92 2.06
C PHE A 154 -4.56 -7.94 3.03
N VAL A 155 -3.36 -7.75 2.52
CA VAL A 155 -2.10 -7.92 3.27
C VAL A 155 -1.10 -6.82 2.97
N PHE A 156 -0.32 -6.41 3.98
CA PHE A 156 0.90 -5.63 3.75
C PHE A 156 1.97 -6.49 3.08
N THR A 157 2.59 -5.98 2.02
CA THR A 157 3.63 -6.71 1.27
C THR A 157 5.03 -6.16 1.46
N THR A 158 5.17 -4.96 2.03
CA THR A 158 6.47 -4.37 2.37
C THR A 158 6.64 -4.26 3.87
N VAL A 159 7.86 -4.57 4.32
CA VAL A 159 8.29 -4.44 5.72
C VAL A 159 9.57 -3.60 5.72
N SER A 160 9.60 -2.55 6.53
CA SER A 160 10.78 -1.71 6.73
C SER A 160 11.11 -1.61 8.21
N VAL A 161 12.39 -1.77 8.53
CA VAL A 161 12.93 -1.72 9.89
C VAL A 161 14.00 -0.63 9.95
N ASP A 162 13.81 0.37 10.81
CA ASP A 162 14.67 1.55 10.92
C ASP A 162 14.94 2.23 9.55
N GLY A 163 13.90 2.28 8.70
CA GLY A 163 13.97 2.84 7.34
C GLY A 163 14.62 1.93 6.29
N THR A 164 15.08 0.75 6.68
CA THR A 164 15.63 -0.25 5.75
C THR A 164 14.54 -1.26 5.36
N SER A 165 14.20 -1.32 4.08
CA SER A 165 13.31 -2.35 3.57
C SER A 165 13.94 -3.72 3.71
N ILE A 166 13.20 -4.67 4.26
CA ILE A 166 13.61 -6.06 4.40
C ILE A 166 12.61 -6.98 3.70
N ASN A 167 13.06 -8.17 3.29
CA ASN A 167 12.19 -9.25 2.87
C ASN A 167 12.47 -10.47 3.75
N PRO A 168 11.63 -10.73 4.77
CA PRO A 168 11.81 -11.87 5.65
C PRO A 168 11.80 -13.22 4.91
N GLU A 169 11.07 -13.28 3.79
CA GLU A 169 10.81 -14.49 3.00
C GLU A 169 11.89 -14.78 1.94
N SER A 170 12.84 -13.87 1.66
CA SER A 170 13.81 -14.06 0.57
C SER A 170 14.95 -15.04 0.87
N ASN A 171 15.05 -15.56 2.09
CA ASN A 171 16.17 -16.39 2.55
C ASN A 171 15.75 -17.84 2.82
N TYR A 172 15.03 -18.48 1.89
CA TYR A 172 14.70 -19.92 1.95
C TYR A 172 15.66 -20.76 1.11
#